data_AF-A0A0V8CMZ5-F1
#
_entry.id   AF-A0A0V8CMZ5-F1
#
_cell.length_a   1.000
_cell.length_b   1.000
_cell.length_c   1.000
_cell.angle_alpha   90.00
_cell.angle_beta   90.00
_cell.angle_gamma   90.00
#
_symmetry.space_group_name_H-M   'P 1'
#
loop_
_entity.id
_entity.type
_entity.pdbx_description
1 polymer ?
#
loop_
_entity_poly.entity_id
_entity_poly.type
_entity_poly.pdbx_seq_one_letter_code
_entity_poly.pdbx_strand_id
1 'polypeptide(L)'
;MKKNKIIRDERVITQMNRIQGEAYIIISVVLFSSVIVQQIFFDAPFKQYAVELFCVVGIAIYTIIRSIIAGINLEGTQGKINTFTVIFFVGMLVTIIQGTKNYIAYSEMYQRDGMGYFIAVLVVLFISSSILGGLVIMVLNYINKKRQQSIQRALDEEETKD
;
A
#
# COMPACT_ATOMS: atom_id res chain seq x y z
N MET A 1 -18.23 -0.51 -44.65
CA MET A 1 -18.91 -1.03 -43.44
C MET A 1 -18.69 -0.05 -42.29
N LYS A 2 -19.73 0.67 -41.84
CA LYS A 2 -19.65 1.56 -40.68
C LYS A 2 -19.51 0.69 -39.42
N LYS A 3 -18.41 0.83 -38.68
CA LYS A 3 -18.28 0.27 -37.33
C LYS A 3 -19.40 0.86 -36.46
N ASN A 4 -20.38 0.05 -36.07
CA ASN A 4 -21.34 0.41 -35.05
C ASN A 4 -20.57 0.65 -33.74
N LYS A 5 -20.26 1.91 -33.44
CA LYS A 5 -19.72 2.32 -32.14
C LYS A 5 -20.86 2.11 -31.15
N ILE A 6 -20.82 1.01 -30.39
CA ILE A 6 -21.75 0.77 -29.29
C ILE A 6 -21.50 1.89 -28.29
N ILE A 7 -22.38 2.89 -28.28
CA ILE A 7 -22.35 3.97 -27.29
C ILE A 7 -22.78 3.31 -25.98
N ARG A 8 -21.79 2.96 -25.14
CA ARG A 8 -22.04 2.50 -23.78
C ARG A 8 -22.33 3.72 -22.91
N ASP A 9 -23.43 3.68 -22.18
CA ASP A 9 -23.81 4.74 -21.25
C ASP A 9 -22.72 4.95 -20.19
N GLU A 10 -22.25 6.19 -20.05
CA GLU A 10 -21.26 6.59 -19.05
C GLU A 10 -21.71 6.27 -17.62
N ARG A 11 -23.01 6.30 -17.36
CA ARG A 11 -23.59 5.92 -16.06
C ARG A 11 -23.34 4.45 -15.75
N VAL A 12 -23.53 3.58 -16.75
CA VAL A 12 -23.30 2.13 -16.61
C VAL A 12 -21.81 1.85 -16.40
N ILE A 13 -20.93 2.53 -17.13
CA ILE A 13 -19.46 2.39 -16.97
C ILE A 13 -19.04 2.84 -15.56
N THR A 14 -19.55 3.97 -15.09
CA THR A 14 -19.23 4.52 -13.76
C THR A 14 -19.66 3.55 -12.66
N GLN A 15 -20.88 3.02 -12.74
CA GLN A 15 -21.37 2.04 -11.76
C GLN A 15 -20.56 0.74 -11.81
N MET A 16 -20.21 0.26 -13.00
CA MET A 16 -19.39 -0.95 -13.14
C MET A 16 -17.99 -0.76 -12.56
N ASN A 17 -17.35 0.38 -12.80
CA ASN A 17 -16.05 0.71 -12.20
C ASN A 17 -16.14 0.80 -10.67
N ARG A 18 -17.23 1.34 -10.13
CA ARG A 18 -17.47 1.38 -8.69
C ARG A 18 -17.60 -0.02 -8.09
N ILE A 19 -18.42 -0.89 -8.68
CA ILE A 19 -18.59 -2.28 -8.22
C ILE A 19 -17.26 -3.04 -8.28
N GLN A 20 -16.49 -2.88 -9.35
CA GLN A 20 -15.16 -3.48 -9.47
C GLN A 20 -14.18 -2.95 -8.42
N GLY A 21 -14.22 -1.65 -8.11
CA GLY A 21 -13.44 -1.04 -7.05
C GLY A 21 -13.81 -1.57 -5.66
N GLU A 22 -15.10 -1.72 -5.37
CA GLU A 22 -15.59 -2.30 -4.10
C GLU A 22 -15.16 -3.78 -3.98
N ALA A 23 -15.32 -4.58 -5.03
CA ALA A 23 -14.86 -5.96 -5.07
C ALA A 23 -13.34 -6.08 -4.88
N TYR A 24 -12.55 -5.19 -5.50
CA TYR A 24 -11.11 -5.10 -5.33
C TYR A 24 -10.72 -4.86 -3.87
N ILE A 25 -11.38 -3.91 -3.20
CA ILE A 25 -11.11 -3.59 -1.78
C ILE A 25 -11.44 -4.80 -0.92
N ILE A 26 -12.61 -5.42 -1.12
CA ILE A 26 -13.04 -6.59 -0.34
C ILE A 26 -12.04 -7.74 -0.48
N ILE A 27 -11.66 -8.11 -1.71
CA ILE A 27 -10.70 -9.20 -1.95
C ILE A 27 -9.33 -8.88 -1.33
N SER A 28 -8.86 -7.64 -1.48
CA SER A 28 -7.59 -7.21 -0.90
C SER A 28 -7.59 -7.31 0.63
N VAL A 29 -8.68 -6.87 1.28
CA VAL A 29 -8.85 -6.96 2.74
C VAL A 29 -8.92 -8.42 3.19
N VAL A 30 -9.65 -9.28 2.47
CA VAL A 30 -9.76 -10.71 2.79
C VAL A 30 -8.40 -11.40 2.69
N LEU A 31 -7.65 -11.17 1.61
CA LEU A 31 -6.32 -11.76 1.44
C LEU A 31 -5.33 -11.25 2.50
N PHE A 32 -5.34 -9.95 2.78
CA PHE A 32 -4.48 -9.38 3.82
C PHE A 32 -4.82 -9.93 5.22
N SER A 33 -6.11 -10.05 5.53
CA SER A 33 -6.58 -10.65 6.78
C SER A 33 -6.18 -12.12 6.88
N SER A 34 -6.26 -12.88 5.77
CA SER A 34 -5.81 -14.26 5.70
C SER A 34 -4.33 -14.40 6.07
N VAL A 35 -3.46 -13.55 5.52
CA VAL A 35 -2.03 -13.53 5.86
C VAL A 35 -1.83 -13.27 7.36
N ILE A 36 -2.52 -12.28 7.92
CA ILE A 36 -2.43 -11.96 9.36
C ILE A 36 -2.87 -13.15 10.21
N VAL A 37 -4.01 -13.78 9.87
CA VAL A 37 -4.53 -14.92 10.63
C VAL A 37 -3.56 -16.10 10.58
N GLN A 38 -3.05 -16.44 9.39
CA GLN A 38 -2.09 -17.53 9.23
C GLN A 38 -0.78 -17.27 9.99
N GLN A 39 -0.29 -16.02 9.95
CA GLN A 39 0.96 -15.66 10.60
C GLN A 39 0.83 -15.59 12.13
N ILE A 40 -0.27 -15.06 12.67
CA ILE A 40 -0.41 -14.81 14.11
C ILE A 40 -1.08 -15.97 14.85
N PHE A 41 -2.16 -16.53 14.30
CA PHE A 41 -2.98 -17.52 15.01
C PHE A 41 -2.56 -18.95 14.71
N PHE A 42 -2.05 -19.23 13.50
CA PHE A 42 -1.66 -20.58 13.10
C PHE A 42 -0.15 -20.84 13.16
N ASP A 43 0.65 -19.84 13.52
CA ASP A 43 2.12 -19.88 13.48
C ASP A 43 2.64 -20.52 12.17
N ALA A 44 1.95 -20.20 11.07
CA ALA A 44 2.15 -20.90 9.80
C ALA A 44 3.52 -20.53 9.21
N PRO A 45 4.26 -21.50 8.62
CA PRO A 45 5.50 -21.19 7.93
C PRO A 45 5.22 -20.31 6.70
N PHE A 46 6.18 -19.45 6.35
CA PHE A 46 6.06 -18.49 5.23
C PHE A 46 5.51 -19.11 3.94
N LYS A 47 5.94 -20.33 3.61
CA LYS A 47 5.50 -21.07 2.41
C LYS A 47 3.98 -21.19 2.30
N GLN A 48 3.26 -21.25 3.43
CA GLN A 48 1.83 -21.48 3.48
C GLN A 48 1.01 -20.25 3.04
N TYR A 49 1.45 -19.04 3.45
CA TYR A 49 0.75 -17.79 3.14
C TYR A 49 1.46 -16.94 2.07
N ALA A 50 2.55 -17.45 1.49
CA ALA A 50 3.36 -16.71 0.53
C ALA A 50 2.57 -16.27 -0.70
N VAL A 51 1.65 -17.11 -1.19
CA VAL A 51 0.84 -16.81 -2.39
C VAL A 51 -0.10 -15.64 -2.10
N GLU A 52 -0.82 -15.65 -0.99
CA GLU A 52 -1.72 -14.59 -0.57
C GLU A 52 -0.96 -13.28 -0.36
N LEU A 53 0.22 -13.35 0.26
CA LEU A 53 1.09 -12.19 0.43
C LEU A 53 1.52 -11.61 -0.93
N PHE A 54 2.00 -12.46 -1.85
CA PHE A 54 2.40 -12.01 -3.19
C PHE A 54 1.22 -11.46 -3.99
N CYS A 55 0.03 -12.03 -3.85
CA CYS A 55 -1.18 -11.49 -4.48
C CYS A 55 -1.49 -10.09 -3.96
N VAL A 56 -1.55 -9.88 -2.65
CA VAL A 56 -1.85 -8.57 -2.05
C VAL A 56 -0.79 -7.54 -2.44
N VAL A 57 0.49 -7.89 -2.29
CA VAL A 57 1.61 -7.00 -2.61
C VAL A 57 1.66 -6.70 -4.10
N GLY A 58 1.52 -7.72 -4.95
CA GLY A 58 1.57 -7.59 -6.40
C GLY A 58 0.43 -6.72 -6.93
N ILE A 59 -0.79 -6.92 -6.43
CA ILE A 59 -1.95 -6.10 -6.77
C ILE A 59 -1.73 -4.64 -6.32
N ALA A 60 -1.24 -4.41 -5.10
CA ALA A 60 -0.95 -3.06 -4.61
C ALA A 60 0.10 -2.34 -5.49
N ILE A 61 1.21 -3.02 -5.81
CA ILE A 61 2.26 -2.48 -6.67
C ILE A 61 1.71 -2.16 -8.07
N TYR A 62 0.96 -3.09 -8.67
CA TYR A 62 0.35 -2.88 -9.98
C TYR A 62 -0.56 -1.65 -10.00
N THR A 63 -1.43 -1.50 -8.99
CA THR A 63 -2.34 -0.34 -8.88
C THR A 63 -1.59 0.97 -8.72
N ILE A 64 -0.51 1.01 -7.93
CA ILE A 64 0.34 2.20 -7.76
C ILE A 64 0.99 2.58 -9.10
N ILE A 65 1.64 1.61 -9.78
CA ILE A 65 2.33 1.86 -11.06
C ILE A 65 1.34 2.35 -12.11
N ARG A 66 0.18 1.70 -12.24
CA ARG A 66 -0.85 2.10 -13.22
C ARG A 66 -1.40 3.49 -12.94
N SER A 67 -1.61 3.82 -11.66
CA SER A 67 -2.04 5.17 -11.26
C SER A 67 -1.01 6.23 -11.65
N ILE A 68 0.27 5.98 -11.37
CA ILE A 68 1.37 6.89 -11.77
C ILE A 68 1.39 7.07 -13.28
N ILE A 69 1.37 5.98 -14.06
CA ILE A 69 1.41 6.03 -15.53
C ILE A 69 0.27 6.89 -16.09
N ALA A 70 -0.92 6.74 -15.51
CA ALA A 70 -2.13 7.49 -15.85
C ALA A 70 -2.14 8.93 -15.32
N GLY A 71 -1.16 9.34 -14.51
CA GLY A 71 -1.11 10.66 -13.87
C GLY A 71 -2.14 10.85 -12.74
N ILE A 72 -2.75 9.76 -12.27
CA ILE A 72 -3.75 9.81 -11.20
C ILE A 72 -3.04 10.16 -9.88
N ASN A 73 -3.61 11.10 -9.12
CA ASN A 73 -3.06 11.45 -7.83
C ASN A 73 -3.18 10.28 -6.85
N LEU A 74 -2.03 9.80 -6.35
CA LEU A 74 -1.95 8.73 -5.36
C LEU A 74 -2.50 9.15 -3.99
N GLU A 75 -2.53 10.44 -3.67
CA GLU A 75 -3.04 10.95 -2.38
C GLU A 75 -4.58 11.02 -2.32
N GLY A 76 -5.28 10.58 -3.38
CA GLY A 76 -6.72 10.57 -3.48
C GLY A 76 -7.33 11.98 -3.67
N THR A 77 -8.49 12.03 -4.33
CA THR A 77 -9.30 13.25 -4.49
C THR A 77 -10.30 13.46 -3.34
N GLN A 78 -10.51 12.47 -2.48
CA GLN A 78 -11.46 12.53 -1.37
C GLN A 78 -10.76 12.37 -0.02
N GLY A 79 -10.51 13.51 0.64
CA GLY A 79 -9.96 13.57 1.99
C GLY A 79 -8.46 13.27 2.04
N LYS A 80 -7.66 14.27 2.39
CA LYS A 80 -6.23 14.08 2.67
C LYS A 80 -6.09 13.14 3.87
N ILE A 81 -5.96 11.84 3.63
CA ILE A 81 -5.39 10.95 4.65
C ILE A 81 -3.98 11.48 4.86
N ASN A 82 -3.72 12.02 6.05
CA ASN A 82 -2.45 12.64 6.34
C ASN A 82 -1.35 11.57 6.22
N THR A 83 -0.34 11.84 5.39
CA THR A 83 0.82 10.96 5.19
C THR A 83 1.46 10.53 6.51
N PHE A 84 1.48 11.42 7.50
CA PHE A 84 1.94 11.10 8.86
C PHE A 84 1.08 10.03 9.54
N THR A 85 -0.23 10.07 9.37
CA THR A 85 -1.15 9.06 9.90
C THR A 85 -0.89 7.70 9.26
N VAL A 86 -0.65 7.66 7.94
CA VAL A 86 -0.30 6.41 7.25
C VAL A 86 1.03 5.84 7.78
N ILE A 87 2.07 6.67 7.85
CA ILE A 87 3.39 6.25 8.36
C ILE A 87 3.29 5.74 9.79
N PHE A 88 2.54 6.43 10.65
CA PHE A 88 2.34 6.04 12.05
C PHE A 88 1.70 4.66 12.19
N PHE A 89 0.58 4.42 11.51
CA PHE A 89 -0.12 3.14 11.59
C PHE A 89 0.67 1.99 10.95
N VAL A 90 1.35 2.24 9.83
CA VAL A 90 2.24 1.25 9.20
C VAL A 90 3.40 0.90 10.13
N GLY A 91 4.05 1.90 10.71
CA GLY A 91 5.15 1.69 11.66
C GLY A 91 4.69 0.91 12.90
N MET A 92 3.52 1.24 13.45
CA MET A 92 2.92 0.51 14.57
C MET A 92 2.64 -0.95 14.22
N LEU A 93 2.04 -1.21 13.06
CA LEU A 93 1.73 -2.57 12.60
C LEU A 93 2.99 -3.41 12.41
N VAL A 94 4.02 -2.85 11.76
CA VAL A 94 5.31 -3.52 11.60
C VAL A 94 5.96 -3.81 12.95
N THR A 95 5.91 -2.84 13.88
CA THR A 95 6.50 -3.00 15.21
C THR A 95 5.79 -4.07 16.03
N ILE A 96 4.46 -4.17 15.97
CA ILE A 96 3.71 -5.22 16.66
C ILE A 96 4.09 -6.60 16.12
N ILE A 97 4.05 -6.78 14.79
CA ILE A 97 4.34 -8.08 14.18
C ILE A 97 5.80 -8.49 14.44
N GLN A 98 6.74 -7.61 14.14
CA GLN A 98 8.17 -7.92 14.25
C GLN A 98 8.65 -7.95 15.70
N GLY A 99 8.10 -7.08 16.55
CA GLY A 99 8.35 -7.06 17.99
C GLY A 99 7.88 -8.33 18.67
N THR A 100 6.70 -8.87 18.30
CA THR A 100 6.20 -10.14 18.84
C THR A 100 7.13 -11.29 18.47
N LYS A 101 7.51 -11.40 17.20
CA LYS A 101 8.45 -12.44 16.73
C LYS A 101 9.81 -12.33 17.41
N ASN A 102 10.30 -11.11 17.58
CA ASN A 102 11.57 -10.84 18.23
C ASN A 102 11.51 -11.20 19.73
N TYR A 103 10.41 -10.88 20.43
CA TYR A 103 10.21 -11.29 21.81
C TYR A 103 10.21 -12.81 21.97
N ILE A 104 9.48 -13.54 21.12
CA ILE A 104 9.43 -15.01 21.16
C ILE A 104 10.84 -15.60 20.99
N ALA A 105 11.61 -15.09 20.02
CA ALA A 105 12.95 -15.58 19.71
C ALA A 105 14.00 -15.27 20.80
N TYR A 106 13.87 -14.15 21.51
CA TYR A 106 14.88 -13.65 22.47
C TYR A 106 14.34 -13.49 23.90
N SER A 107 13.23 -14.15 24.22
CA SER A 107 12.54 -14.01 25.52
C SER A 107 13.45 -14.28 26.72
N GLU A 108 14.30 -15.32 26.64
CA GLU A 108 15.27 -15.65 27.70
C GLU A 108 16.27 -14.52 27.94
N MET A 109 16.77 -13.89 26.87
CA MET A 109 17.69 -12.74 26.96
C MET A 109 17.00 -11.55 27.63
N TYR A 110 15.76 -11.25 27.27
CA TYR A 110 15.02 -10.12 27.86
C TYR A 110 14.67 -10.34 29.33
N GLN A 111 14.39 -11.57 29.73
CA GLN A 111 14.16 -11.91 31.13
C GLN A 111 15.44 -11.82 31.96
N ARG A 112 16.60 -12.21 31.40
CA ARG A 112 17.90 -12.19 32.10
C ARG A 112 18.52 -10.79 32.18
N ASP A 113 18.61 -10.10 31.06
CA ASP A 113 19.38 -8.85 30.91
C ASP A 113 18.50 -7.59 31.09
N GLY A 114 17.18 -7.79 31.16
CA GLY A 114 16.19 -6.78 31.51
C GLY A 114 15.30 -6.34 30.34
N MET A 115 14.03 -6.08 30.67
CA MET A 115 13.00 -5.66 29.71
C MET A 115 13.29 -4.32 29.00
N GLY A 116 14.25 -3.54 29.50
CA GLY A 116 14.71 -2.31 28.86
C GLY A 116 15.28 -2.54 27.44
N TYR A 117 15.96 -3.67 27.22
CA TYR A 117 16.46 -4.04 25.88
C TYR A 117 15.32 -4.31 24.90
N PHE A 118 14.25 -4.97 25.36
CA PHE A 118 13.07 -5.21 24.53
C PHE A 118 12.39 -3.90 24.13
N ILE A 119 12.20 -2.97 25.08
CA ILE A 119 11.64 -1.64 24.79
C ILE A 119 12.52 -0.89 23.78
N ALA A 120 13.84 -0.93 23.93
CA ALA A 120 14.76 -0.30 22.98
C ALA A 120 14.61 -0.88 21.56
N VAL A 121 14.47 -2.21 21.43
CA VAL A 121 14.22 -2.86 20.14
C VAL A 121 12.90 -2.39 19.53
N LEU A 122 11.82 -2.30 20.30
CA LEU A 122 10.53 -1.81 19.81
C LEU A 122 10.63 -0.36 19.29
N VAL A 123 11.33 0.51 20.02
CA VAL A 123 11.54 1.90 19.61
C VAL A 123 12.36 1.99 18.32
N VAL A 124 13.45 1.22 18.22
CA VAL A 124 14.27 1.18 17.01
C VAL A 124 13.49 0.63 15.81
N LEU A 125 12.69 -0.42 16.00
CA LEU A 125 11.81 -0.98 14.96
C LEU A 125 10.78 0.04 14.49
N PHE A 126 10.14 0.75 15.41
CA PHE A 126 9.15 1.77 15.06
C PHE A 126 9.77 2.94 14.28
N ILE A 127 10.91 3.46 14.75
CA ILE A 127 11.59 4.57 14.09
C ILE A 127 12.10 4.15 12.71
N SER A 128 12.79 3.00 12.61
CA SER A 128 13.34 2.51 11.34
C SER A 128 12.25 2.23 10.30
N SER A 129 11.16 1.56 10.70
CA SER A 129 10.02 1.31 9.81
C SER A 129 9.32 2.60 9.38
N SER A 130 9.18 3.58 10.28
CA SER A 130 8.59 4.89 9.96
C SER A 130 9.44 5.68 8.97
N ILE A 131 10.78 5.70 9.16
CA ILE A 131 11.71 6.35 8.23
C ILE A 131 11.63 5.69 6.86
N LEU A 132 11.68 4.35 6.80
CA LEU A 132 11.61 3.61 5.55
C LEU A 132 10.27 3.84 4.83
N GLY A 133 9.15 3.79 5.56
CA GLY A 133 7.83 4.10 5.02
C GLY A 133 7.74 5.52 4.47
N GLY A 134 8.30 6.50 5.19
CA GLY A 134 8.39 7.89 4.74
C GLY A 134 9.21 8.07 3.46
N LEU A 135 10.35 7.37 3.36
CA LEU A 135 11.17 7.38 2.14
C LEU A 135 10.42 6.79 0.94
N VAL A 136 9.72 5.67 1.12
CA VAL A 136 8.90 5.06 0.06
C VAL A 136 7.83 6.03 -0.44
N ILE A 137 7.07 6.65 0.47
CA ILE A 137 6.02 7.60 0.09
C ILE A 137 6.62 8.83 -0.63
N MET A 138 7.75 9.35 -0.13
CA MET A 138 8.45 10.47 -0.75
C MET A 138 8.85 10.15 -2.21
N VAL A 139 9.44 8.97 -2.44
CA VAL A 139 9.84 8.52 -3.78
C VAL A 139 8.61 8.37 -4.69
N LEU A 140 7.55 7.74 -4.22
CA LEU A 140 6.32 7.57 -5.00
C LEU A 140 5.70 8.92 -5.38
N ASN A 141 5.63 9.86 -4.43
CA ASN A 141 5.10 11.20 -4.67
C ASN A 141 5.96 11.99 -5.65
N TYR A 142 7.28 11.87 -5.56
CA TYR A 142 8.20 12.51 -6.50
C TYR A 142 7.98 12.00 -7.94
N ILE A 143 7.92 10.67 -8.11
CA ILE A 143 7.69 10.05 -9.42
C ILE A 143 6.32 10.47 -9.98
N ASN A 144 5.28 10.44 -9.13
CA ASN A 144 3.93 10.81 -9.55
C ASN A 144 3.85 12.28 -9.99
N LYS A 145 4.42 13.21 -9.21
CA LYS A 145 4.46 14.63 -9.53
C LYS A 145 5.21 14.90 -10.84
N LYS A 146 6.35 14.23 -11.06
CA LYS A 146 7.11 14.32 -12.31
C LYS A 146 6.29 13.86 -13.51
N ARG A 147 5.54 12.76 -13.35
CA ARG A 147 4.67 12.24 -14.42
C ARG A 147 3.50 13.16 -14.70
N GLN A 148 2.83 13.68 -13.68
CA GLN A 148 1.75 14.67 -13.84
C GLN A 148 2.22 15.93 -14.57
N GLN A 149 3.40 16.45 -14.22
CA GLN A 149 4.00 17.59 -14.93
C GLN A 149 4.28 17.29 -16.40
N SER A 150 4.72 16.07 -16.74
CA SER A 150 4.95 15.70 -18.13
C SER A 150 3.65 15.62 -18.95
N ILE A 151 2.56 15.17 -18.33
CA ILE A 151 1.24 15.10 -18.97
C ILE A 151 0.69 16.52 -19.18
N GLN A 152 0.81 17.39 -18.17
CA GLN A 152 0.37 18.78 -18.30
C GLN A 152 1.10 19.51 -19.43
N ARG A 153 2.43 19.37 -19.52
CA ARG A 153 3.21 20.00 -20.60
C ARG A 153 2.80 19.53 -21.99
N ALA A 154 2.51 18.23 -22.13
CA ALA A 154 2.05 17.69 -23.41
C ALA A 154 0.68 18.27 -23.82
N LEU A 155 -0.22 18.47 -22.86
CA LEU A 155 -1.52 19.10 -23.09
C LEU A 155 -1.38 20.58 -23.46
N ASP A 156 -0.54 21.33 -22.73
CA ASP A 156 -0.29 22.75 -23.01
C ASP A 156 0.34 22.96 -24.41
N GLU A 157 1.21 22.04 -24.84
CA GLU A 157 1.81 22.04 -26.19
C GLU A 157 0.82 21.66 -27.31
N GLU A 158 -0.23 20.89 -27.00
CA GLU A 158 -1.31 20.60 -27.94
C GLU A 158 -2.25 21.80 -28.07
N GLU A 159 -2.67 22.41 -26.96
CA GLU A 159 -3.54 23.59 -26.95
C GLU A 159 -2.92 24.83 -27.62
N THR A 160 -1.59 24.95 -27.60
CA THR A 160 -0.88 26.08 -28.24
C THR A 160 -0.63 25.89 -29.74
N LYS A 161 -0.91 24.71 -30.29
CA LYS A 161 -0.77 24.39 -31.73
C LYS A 161 -2.08 24.50 -32.52
N ASP A 162 -3.22 24.57 -31.82
CA ASP A 162 -4.56 24.84 -32.38
C ASP A 162 -4.88 26.35 -32.38
#